data_AF-M0EHH3-F1
#
_entry.id   AF-M0EHH3-F1
#
_cell.length_a   1.000
_cell.length_b   1.000
_cell.length_c   1.000
_cell.angle_alpha   90.00
_cell.angle_beta   90.00
_cell.angle_gamma   90.00
#
_symmetry.space_group_name_H-M   'P 1'
#
loop_
_entity.id
_entity.type
_entity.pdbx_description
1 polymer ?
#
loop_
_entity_poly.entity_id
_entity_poly.type
_entity_poly.pdbx_seq_one_letter_code
_entity_poly.pdbx_strand_id
1 'polypeptide(L)'
;MSEYIEEYELLLENVPHSVTVELLLERALLESLGGQLELAKRTDADVTVRRTDRLKMTFAVLDGTETYIDIPYPSAEDRRFGFIEVRNPTVAAELDDVFDELWTDATPVE
;
A
#
# COMPACT_ATOMS: atom_id res chain seq x y z
N MET A 1 -1.01 7.27 17.39
CA MET A 1 -0.57 6.15 16.53
C MET A 1 -0.29 4.90 17.37
N SER A 2 -1.26 4.43 18.18
CA SER A 2 -1.08 3.25 19.05
C SER A 2 -2.26 2.28 18.97
N GLU A 3 -3.36 2.66 18.35
CA GLU A 3 -4.63 1.93 18.47
C GLU A 3 -4.73 0.71 17.54
N TYR A 4 -3.84 0.59 16.55
CA TYR A 4 -3.95 -0.46 15.52
C TYR A 4 -2.73 -1.38 15.43
N ILE A 5 -1.69 -1.18 16.24
CA ILE A 5 -0.42 -1.92 16.09
C ILE A 5 -0.66 -3.43 16.27
N GLU A 6 -1.43 -3.85 17.27
CA GLU A 6 -1.73 -5.27 17.50
C GLU A 6 -2.54 -5.90 16.35
N GLU A 7 -3.50 -5.18 15.76
CA GLU A 7 -4.29 -5.66 14.62
C GLU A 7 -3.42 -5.81 13.36
N TYR A 8 -2.51 -4.87 13.13
CA TYR A 8 -1.54 -4.94 12.03
C TYR A 8 -0.54 -6.08 12.22
N GLU A 9 -0.02 -6.30 13.44
CA GLU A 9 0.88 -7.40 13.74
C GLU A 9 0.19 -8.76 13.52
N LEU A 10 -1.04 -8.93 14.00
CA LEU A 10 -1.84 -10.14 13.74
C LEU A 10 -2.08 -10.37 12.25
N LEU A 11 -2.35 -9.32 11.48
CA LEU A 11 -2.49 -9.43 10.04
C LEU A 11 -1.16 -9.88 9.39
N LEU A 12 -0.06 -9.20 9.69
CA LEU A 12 1.26 -9.50 9.11
C LEU A 12 1.74 -10.92 9.44
N GLU A 13 1.48 -11.42 10.65
CA GLU A 13 1.82 -12.78 11.08
C GLU A 13 1.01 -13.88 10.39
N ASN A 14 -0.12 -13.55 9.76
CA ASN A 14 -1.06 -14.54 9.23
C ASN A 14 -1.33 -14.42 7.71
N VAL A 15 -0.65 -13.52 7.00
CA VAL A 15 -0.75 -13.48 5.52
C VAL A 15 0.01 -14.69 4.95
N PRO A 16 -0.66 -15.54 4.13
CA PRO A 16 -0.05 -16.76 3.62
C PRO A 16 0.96 -16.49 2.49
N HIS A 17 1.94 -17.40 2.32
CA HIS A 17 2.95 -17.35 1.24
C HIS A 17 2.37 -17.27 -0.19
N SER A 18 1.11 -17.65 -0.39
CA SER A 18 0.45 -17.57 -1.70
C SER A 18 0.05 -16.15 -2.09
N VAL A 19 0.15 -15.19 -1.16
CA VAL A 19 -0.13 -13.78 -1.41
C VAL A 19 1.16 -13.09 -1.82
N THR A 20 1.12 -12.42 -2.97
CA THR A 20 2.15 -11.48 -3.41
C THR A 20 1.70 -10.07 -3.04
N VAL A 21 2.61 -9.28 -2.47
CA VAL A 21 2.34 -7.90 -2.08
C VAL A 21 3.37 -6.99 -2.72
N GLU A 22 2.92 -6.05 -3.55
CA GLU A 22 3.76 -5.03 -4.16
C GLU A 22 3.46 -3.68 -3.50
N LEU A 23 4.43 -3.15 -2.76
CA LEU A 23 4.29 -1.89 -2.04
C LEU A 23 5.07 -0.79 -2.73
N LEU A 24 4.35 0.20 -3.26
CA LEU A 24 4.94 1.40 -3.81
C LEU A 24 4.80 2.56 -2.83
N LEU A 25 5.92 3.05 -2.33
CA LEU A 25 5.96 4.08 -1.28
C LEU A 25 6.55 5.39 -1.80
N GLU A 26 6.07 6.52 -1.25
CA GLU A 26 6.76 7.78 -1.44
C GLU A 26 8.12 7.76 -0.74
N ARG A 27 9.11 8.41 -1.35
CA ARG A 27 10.46 8.50 -0.75
C ARG A 27 10.43 9.09 0.66
N ALA A 28 9.69 10.18 0.87
CA ALA A 28 9.59 10.83 2.18
C ALA A 28 8.95 9.91 3.24
N LEU A 29 7.94 9.13 2.84
CA LEU A 29 7.31 8.15 3.72
C LEU A 29 8.29 7.04 4.11
N LEU A 30 9.04 6.51 3.13
CA LEU A 30 10.04 5.47 3.36
C LEU A 30 11.08 5.89 4.41
N GLU A 31 11.59 7.13 4.29
CA GLU A 31 12.55 7.70 5.25
C GLU A 31 11.96 7.84 6.67
N SER A 32 10.64 8.02 6.78
CA SER A 32 9.95 8.17 8.05
C SER A 32 9.57 6.84 8.73
N LEU A 33 9.43 5.75 7.98
CA LEU A 33 8.97 4.45 8.49
C LEU A 33 10.01 3.76 9.38
N GLY A 34 11.31 4.05 9.20
CA GLY A 34 12.38 3.42 10.00
C GLY A 34 12.26 1.89 10.04
N GLY A 35 12.25 1.31 11.24
CA GLY A 35 12.14 -0.15 11.44
C GLY A 35 10.75 -0.75 11.15
N GLN A 36 9.72 0.06 10.88
CA GLN A 36 8.38 -0.46 10.54
C GLN A 36 8.35 -1.15 9.19
N LEU A 37 9.24 -0.76 8.27
CA LEU A 37 9.39 -1.45 7.00
C LEU A 37 9.86 -2.90 7.20
N GLU A 38 10.80 -3.10 8.12
CA GLU A 38 11.30 -4.44 8.46
C GLU A 38 10.19 -5.30 9.07
N LEU A 39 9.30 -4.70 9.87
CA LEU A 39 8.11 -5.39 10.37
C LEU A 39 7.17 -5.84 9.23
N ALA A 40 6.94 -4.99 8.22
CA ALA A 40 6.14 -5.37 7.06
C ALA A 40 6.79 -6.51 6.24
N LYS A 41 8.13 -6.56 6.17
CA LYS A 41 8.89 -7.64 5.52
C LYS A 41 8.94 -8.95 6.34
N ARG A 42 8.47 -8.97 7.59
CA ARG A 42 8.48 -10.17 8.45
C ARG A 42 7.30 -11.11 8.24
N THR A 43 6.39 -10.77 7.34
CA THR A 43 5.29 -11.65 6.93
C THR A 43 5.81 -12.83 6.09
N ASP A 44 5.02 -13.90 6.03
CA ASP A 44 5.25 -15.04 5.16
C ASP A 44 4.89 -14.74 3.68
N ALA A 45 4.20 -13.63 3.40
CA ALA A 45 3.88 -13.19 2.04
C ALA A 45 5.14 -12.88 1.19
N ASP A 46 5.00 -12.97 -0.13
CA ASP A 46 6.04 -12.50 -1.07
C ASP A 46 5.93 -10.98 -1.24
N VAL A 47 6.64 -10.23 -0.39
CA VAL A 47 6.59 -8.77 -0.35
C VAL A 47 7.73 -8.15 -1.13
N THR A 48 7.40 -7.37 -2.16
CA THR A 48 8.34 -6.49 -2.86
C THR A 48 8.03 -5.04 -2.54
N VAL A 49 9.06 -4.24 -2.25
CA VAL A 49 8.91 -2.81 -1.96
C VAL A 49 9.71 -1.98 -2.96
N ARG A 50 9.06 -0.97 -3.53
CA ARG A 50 9.70 0.04 -4.38
C ARG A 50 9.32 1.44 -3.91
N ARG A 51 10.11 2.42 -4.34
CA ARG A 51 9.87 3.84 -4.08
C ARG A 51 9.71 4.65 -5.34
N THR A 52 8.88 5.69 -5.26
CA THR A 52 8.70 6.69 -6.32
C THR A 52 8.43 8.07 -5.71
N ASP A 53 8.63 9.13 -6.49
CA ASP A 53 8.26 10.51 -6.12
C ASP A 53 7.02 10.97 -6.91
N ARG A 54 6.32 10.04 -7.59
CA ARG A 54 5.22 10.33 -8.52
C ARG A 54 3.83 9.94 -7.99
N LEU A 55 3.72 9.48 -6.74
CA LEU A 55 2.42 9.17 -6.14
C LEU A 55 1.60 10.44 -5.99
N LYS A 56 0.31 10.34 -6.29
CA LYS A 56 -0.68 11.43 -6.15
C LYS A 56 -1.87 11.04 -5.30
N MET A 57 -2.02 9.74 -5.06
CA MET A 57 -3.11 9.15 -4.30
C MET A 57 -2.63 7.84 -3.70
N THR A 58 -3.24 7.46 -2.59
CA THR A 58 -3.02 6.16 -1.95
C THR A 58 -4.20 5.26 -2.27
N PHE A 59 -3.91 4.08 -2.78
CA PHE A 59 -4.91 3.04 -3.05
C PHE A 59 -4.29 1.66 -2.92
N ALA A 60 -5.15 0.65 -2.83
CA ALA A 60 -4.78 -0.75 -2.96
C ALA A 60 -5.68 -1.43 -3.99
N VAL A 61 -5.14 -2.38 -4.73
CA VAL A 61 -5.88 -3.28 -5.62
C VAL A 61 -5.73 -4.70 -5.08
N LEU A 62 -6.84 -5.42 -4.97
CA LEU A 62 -6.88 -6.81 -4.51
C LEU A 62 -7.41 -7.69 -5.64
N ASP A 63 -6.57 -8.64 -6.06
CA ASP A 63 -6.85 -9.64 -7.10
C ASP A 63 -7.43 -9.05 -8.41
N GLY A 64 -7.16 -7.78 -8.71
CA GLY A 64 -7.71 -7.07 -9.87
C GLY A 64 -9.25 -6.92 -9.86
N THR A 65 -9.91 -7.14 -8.73
CA THR A 65 -11.39 -7.12 -8.65
C THR A 65 -11.95 -6.11 -7.65
N GLU A 66 -11.17 -5.75 -6.63
CA GLU A 66 -11.55 -4.84 -5.58
C GLU A 66 -10.46 -3.79 -5.37
N THR A 67 -10.87 -2.57 -5.03
CA THR A 67 -9.92 -1.52 -4.68
C THR A 67 -10.36 -0.74 -3.45
N TYR A 68 -9.37 -0.31 -2.67
CA TYR A 68 -9.54 0.62 -1.57
C TYR A 68 -8.84 1.92 -1.95
N ILE A 69 -9.58 3.02 -1.94
CA ILE A 69 -9.05 4.34 -2.28
C ILE A 69 -9.07 5.20 -1.03
N ASP A 70 -7.91 5.70 -0.62
CA ASP A 70 -7.81 6.60 0.52
C ASP A 70 -8.33 7.98 0.17
N ILE A 71 -9.16 8.50 1.06
CA ILE A 71 -9.72 9.85 0.96
C ILE A 71 -8.98 10.73 1.98
N PRO A 72 -8.15 11.69 1.52
CA PRO A 72 -7.47 12.61 2.42
C PRO A 72 -8.47 13.56 3.09
N TYR A 73 -8.12 14.09 4.25
CA TYR A 73 -8.92 15.11 4.92
C TYR A 73 -8.92 16.39 4.08
N PRO A 74 -10.11 16.95 3.74
CA PRO A 74 -10.20 18.13 2.87
C PRO A 74 -9.43 19.36 3.35
N SER A 75 -9.15 19.43 4.67
CA SER A 75 -8.46 20.55 5.32
C SER A 75 -7.10 20.17 5.92
N ALA A 76 -6.67 18.92 5.78
CA ALA A 76 -5.43 18.40 6.35
C ALA A 76 -4.99 17.17 5.53
N GLU A 77 -4.15 17.39 4.51
CA GLU A 77 -3.71 16.36 3.57
C GLU A 77 -2.90 15.24 4.24
N ASP A 78 -2.33 15.51 5.41
CA ASP A 78 -1.60 14.56 6.25
C ASP A 78 -2.51 13.65 7.10
N ARG A 79 -3.83 13.82 7.03
CA ARG A 79 -4.80 13.00 7.76
C ARG A 79 -5.71 12.25 6.80
N ARG A 80 -5.95 10.98 7.11
CA ARG A 80 -6.96 10.18 6.43
C ARG A 80 -8.36 10.59 6.92
N PHE A 81 -9.25 10.97 6.01
CA PHE A 81 -10.68 11.14 6.31
C PHE A 81 -11.37 9.78 6.40
N GLY A 82 -11.03 8.90 5.48
CA GLY A 82 -11.51 7.53 5.42
C GLY A 82 -10.99 6.84 4.15
N PHE A 83 -11.66 5.78 3.76
CA PHE A 83 -11.44 5.12 2.49
C PHE A 83 -12.77 4.74 1.85
N ILE A 84 -12.73 4.50 0.55
CA ILE A 84 -13.86 3.96 -0.20
C ILE A 84 -13.44 2.60 -0.74
N GLU A 85 -14.22 1.58 -0.42
CA GLU A 85 -14.14 0.28 -1.07
C GLU A 85 -14.95 0.32 -2.36
N VAL A 86 -14.35 -0.10 -3.47
CA VAL A 86 -15.01 -0.19 -4.77
C VAL A 86 -14.87 -1.62 -5.30
N ARG A 87 -15.99 -2.35 -5.33
CA ARG A 87 -16.09 -3.69 -5.93
C ARG A 87 -16.51 -3.60 -7.39
N ASN A 88 -15.60 -3.12 -8.23
CA ASN A 88 -15.81 -3.00 -9.66
C ASN A 88 -14.53 -3.41 -10.41
N PRO A 89 -14.53 -4.54 -11.13
CA PRO A 89 -13.35 -5.03 -11.83
C PRO A 89 -12.79 -4.04 -12.87
N THR A 90 -13.62 -3.20 -13.47
CA THR A 90 -13.16 -2.18 -14.41
C THR A 90 -12.34 -1.10 -13.69
N VAL A 91 -12.82 -0.64 -12.53
CA VAL A 91 -12.08 0.35 -11.72
C VAL A 91 -10.81 -0.25 -11.16
N ALA A 92 -10.87 -1.50 -10.68
CA ALA A 92 -9.70 -2.21 -10.18
C ALA A 92 -8.62 -2.35 -11.26
N ALA A 93 -9.00 -2.78 -12.48
CA ALA A 93 -8.07 -2.90 -13.60
C ALA A 93 -7.44 -1.57 -14.01
N GLU A 94 -8.21 -0.48 -14.06
CA GLU A 94 -7.65 0.85 -14.40
C GLU A 94 -6.64 1.34 -13.34
N LEU A 95 -6.88 1.06 -12.07
CA LEU A 95 -5.93 1.40 -11.00
C LEU A 95 -4.71 0.48 -10.99
N ASP A 96 -4.88 -0.79 -11.37
CA ASP A 96 -3.80 -1.75 -11.56
C ASP A 96 -2.85 -1.28 -12.67
N ASP A 97 -3.40 -0.86 -13.82
CA ASP A 97 -2.61 -0.29 -14.92
C ASP A 97 -1.83 0.96 -14.48
N VAL A 98 -2.44 1.84 -13.67
CA VAL A 98 -1.78 3.01 -13.09
C VAL A 98 -0.66 2.60 -12.13
N PHE A 99 -0.88 1.57 -11.31
CA PHE A 99 0.12 1.03 -10.42
C PHE A 99 1.31 0.47 -11.21
N ASP A 100 1.05 -0.35 -12.23
CA ASP A 100 2.06 -0.99 -13.07
C ASP A 100 2.96 0.02 -13.80
N GLU A 101 2.37 1.11 -14.32
CA GLU A 101 3.15 2.20 -14.93
C GLU A 101 4.14 2.78 -13.91
N LEU A 102 3.66 3.12 -12.72
CA LEU A 102 4.48 3.71 -11.68
C LEU A 102 5.51 2.72 -11.12
N TRP A 103 5.14 1.45 -10.99
CA TRP A 103 5.96 0.36 -10.49
C TRP A 103 7.15 0.06 -11.40
N THR A 104 6.92 0.07 -12.72
CA THR A 104 7.93 -0.17 -13.74
C THR A 104 9.07 0.85 -13.65
N ASP A 105 8.73 2.12 -13.41
CA ASP A 105 9.70 3.22 -13.25
C ASP A 105 10.26 3.35 -11.83
N ALA A 106 9.68 2.64 -10.86
CA ALA A 106 10.04 2.78 -9.45
C ALA A 106 11.39 2.13 -9.12
N THR A 107 12.05 2.68 -8.09
CA THR A 107 13.35 2.16 -7.62
C THR A 107 13.13 1.09 -6.56
N PRO A 108 13.73 -0.11 -6.67
CA PRO A 108 13.73 -1.11 -5.60
C PRO A 108 14.27 -0.56 -4.28
N VAL A 109 13.68 -0.98 -3.17
CA VAL A 109 14.16 -0.71 -1.82
C VAL A 109 14.78 -1.98 -1.26
N GLU A 110 16.06 -1.92 -0.88
CA GLU A 110 16.75 -3.02 -0.19
C GLU A 110 16.24 -3.19 1.24
#